data_AF-A0AAJ1PT30-F1
#
_entry.id   AF-A0AAJ1PT30-F1
#
_cell.length_a   1.000
_cell.length_b   1.000
_cell.length_c   1.000
_cell.angle_alpha   90.00
_cell.angle_beta   90.00
_cell.angle_gamma   90.00
#
_symmetry.space_group_name_H-M   'P 1'
#
loop_
_entity.id
_entity.type
_entity.pdbx_description
1 polymer ?
#
loop_
_entity_poly.entity_id
_entity_poly.type
_entity_poly.pdbx_seq_one_letter_code
_entity_poly.pdbx_strand_id
1 'polypeptide(L)'
;MARFTANSGSISLAAGQVSTIAGQIRSDVAQMMSQLGALEGEWQGAASAAFSSATTQWRGAQAQVESALDSISQALTAASTTYEDAEARATSLFAG
;
A
#
# COMPACT_ATOMS: atom_id res chain seq x y z
N MET A 1 -28.48 2.78 21.76
CA MET A 1 -27.93 3.02 20.41
C MET A 1 -26.46 3.43 20.58
N ALA A 2 -25.51 2.57 20.19
CA ALA A 2 -24.06 2.83 20.38
C ALA A 2 -23.17 1.99 19.43
N ARG A 3 -23.67 1.58 18.26
CA ARG A 3 -23.01 0.56 17.41
C ARG A 3 -22.35 1.09 16.13
N PHE A 4 -22.64 2.34 15.72
CA PHE A 4 -22.06 2.93 14.50
C PHE A 4 -20.72 3.62 14.75
N THR A 5 -20.61 4.45 15.79
CA THR A 5 -19.38 5.19 16.14
C THR A 5 -18.21 4.30 16.57
N ALA A 6 -18.48 3.18 17.26
CA ALA A 6 -17.45 2.21 17.63
C ALA A 6 -16.86 1.47 16.41
N ASN A 7 -17.67 1.28 15.36
CA ASN A 7 -17.24 0.63 14.12
C ASN A 7 -16.41 1.58 13.25
N SER A 8 -16.83 2.85 13.13
CA SER A 8 -16.10 3.85 12.32
C SER A 8 -14.69 4.15 12.85
N GLY A 9 -14.52 4.28 14.18
CA GLY A 9 -13.19 4.45 14.78
C GLY A 9 -12.26 3.27 14.53
N SER A 10 -12.79 2.05 14.52
CA SER A 10 -12.04 0.81 14.27
C SER A 10 -11.57 0.71 12.81
N ILE A 11 -12.40 1.15 11.86
CA ILE A 11 -12.09 1.17 10.43
C ILE A 11 -11.03 2.22 10.10
N SER A 12 -11.15 3.44 10.64
CA SER A 12 -10.14 4.49 10.45
C SER A 12 -8.77 4.06 10.98
N LEU A 13 -8.74 3.42 12.15
CA LEU A 13 -7.51 2.87 12.74
C LEU A 13 -6.91 1.76 11.87
N ALA A 14 -7.73 0.84 11.37
CA ALA A 14 -7.28 -0.20 10.44
C ALA A 14 -6.73 0.39 9.14
N ALA A 15 -7.37 1.43 8.59
CA ALA A 15 -6.89 2.13 7.39
C ALA A 15 -5.51 2.76 7.61
N GLY A 16 -5.30 3.42 8.75
CA GLY A 16 -4.00 3.99 9.12
C GLY A 16 -2.90 2.92 9.27
N GLN A 17 -3.24 1.77 9.86
CA GLN A 17 -2.31 0.63 9.97
C GLN A 17 -1.94 0.07 8.59
N VAL A 18 -2.92 -0.13 7.70
CA VAL A 18 -2.67 -0.63 6.35
C VAL A 18 -1.83 0.37 5.55
N SER A 19 -2.08 1.67 5.67
CA SER A 19 -1.23 2.70 5.03
C SER A 19 0.22 2.67 5.53
N THR A 20 0.42 2.40 6.82
CA THR A 20 1.77 2.27 7.40
C THR A 20 2.49 1.05 6.84
N ILE A 21 1.82 -0.10 6.79
CA ILE A 21 2.35 -1.34 6.20
C ILE A 21 2.69 -1.14 4.72
N ALA A 22 1.82 -0.46 3.96
CA ALA A 22 2.05 -0.14 2.56
C ALA A 22 3.33 0.70 2.38
N GLY A 23 3.53 1.73 3.21
CA GLY A 23 4.75 2.53 3.21
C GLY A 23 6.01 1.70 3.49
N GLN A 24 5.94 0.78 4.44
CA GLN A 24 7.04 -0.13 4.76
C GLN A 24 7.39 -1.02 3.55
N ILE A 25 6.39 -1.62 2.89
CA ILE A 25 6.59 -2.46 1.72
C ILE A 25 7.27 -1.67 0.59
N ARG A 26 6.84 -0.43 0.33
CA ARG A 26 7.50 0.44 -0.68
C ARG A 26 8.97 0.67 -0.36
N SER A 27 9.28 0.94 0.90
CA SER A 27 10.67 1.12 1.37
C SER A 27 11.50 -0.14 1.12
N ASP A 28 10.98 -1.31 1.50
CA ASP A 28 11.69 -2.59 1.36
C ASP A 28 11.92 -2.93 -0.13
N VAL A 29 10.93 -2.68 -0.98
CA VAL A 29 11.02 -2.86 -2.43
C VAL A 29 12.07 -1.93 -3.06
N ALA A 30 12.10 -0.66 -2.67
CA ALA A 30 13.10 0.30 -3.12
C ALA A 30 14.52 -0.10 -2.66
N GLN A 31 14.65 -0.57 -1.41
CA GLN A 31 15.92 -1.06 -0.89
C GLN A 31 16.44 -2.26 -1.68
N MET A 32 15.57 -3.22 -1.99
CA MET A 32 15.94 -4.39 -2.80
C MET A 32 16.37 -3.98 -4.21
N MET A 33 15.68 -3.03 -4.85
CA MET A 33 16.08 -2.48 -6.15
C MET A 33 17.47 -1.84 -6.11
N SER A 34 17.77 -1.07 -5.06
CA SER A 34 19.09 -0.47 -4.88
C SER A 34 20.18 -1.53 -4.73
N GLN A 35 19.93 -2.60 -3.96
CA GLN A 35 20.90 -3.68 -3.77
C GLN A 35 21.14 -4.47 -5.07
N LEU A 36 20.09 -4.78 -5.82
CA LEU A 36 20.22 -5.45 -7.12
C LEU A 36 20.99 -4.60 -8.13
N GLY A 37 20.77 -3.28 -8.16
CA GLY A 37 21.53 -2.36 -9.00
C GLY A 37 23.01 -2.27 -8.62
N ALA A 38 23.34 -2.35 -7.33
CA ALA A 38 24.74 -2.39 -6.89
C ALA A 38 25.44 -3.69 -7.32
N LEU A 39 24.75 -4.84 -7.20
CA LEU A 39 25.28 -6.15 -7.58
C LEU A 39 25.45 -6.31 -9.10
N GLU A 40 24.68 -5.57 -9.92
CA GLU A 40 24.78 -5.60 -11.39
C GLU A 40 26.20 -5.27 -11.89
N GLY A 41 26.92 -4.36 -11.22
CA GLY A 41 28.30 -4.03 -11.56
C GLY A 41 29.33 -5.08 -11.14
N GLU A 42 28.99 -5.90 -10.13
CA GLU A 42 29.87 -6.92 -9.57
C GLU A 42 29.77 -8.26 -10.32
N TRP A 43 28.59 -8.58 -10.87
CA TRP A 43 28.32 -9.84 -11.55
C TRP A 43 28.71 -9.79 -13.03
N GLN A 44 30.01 -9.97 -13.32
CA GLN A 44 30.56 -10.03 -14.67
C GLN A 44 30.77 -11.48 -15.14
N GLY A 45 30.65 -11.72 -16.46
CA GLY A 45 30.89 -13.03 -17.09
C GLY A 45 29.61 -13.80 -17.44
N ALA A 46 29.70 -15.12 -17.62
CA ALA A 46 28.61 -15.96 -18.15
C ALA A 46 27.32 -15.96 -17.30
N ALA A 47 27.39 -15.58 -16.03
CA ALA A 47 26.24 -15.45 -15.13
C ALA A 47 25.48 -14.11 -15.26
N SER A 48 26.05 -13.10 -15.95
CA SER A 48 25.46 -11.76 -16.09
C SER A 48 24.09 -11.79 -16.78
N ALA A 49 23.91 -12.64 -17.79
CA ALA A 49 22.62 -12.80 -18.48
C ALA A 49 21.53 -13.34 -17.55
N ALA A 50 21.86 -14.30 -16.69
CA ALA A 50 20.92 -14.85 -15.71
C ALA A 50 20.54 -13.80 -14.65
N PHE A 51 21.52 -13.03 -14.17
CA PHE A 51 21.27 -11.95 -13.23
C PHE A 51 20.41 -10.83 -13.83
N SER A 52 20.71 -10.41 -15.06
CA SER A 52 19.92 -9.40 -15.79
C SER A 52 18.47 -9.84 -15.98
N SER A 53 18.24 -11.13 -16.30
CA SER A 53 16.90 -11.72 -16.39
C SER A 53 16.17 -11.68 -15.05
N ALA A 54 16.83 -12.10 -13.97
CA ALA A 54 16.26 -12.06 -12.61
C ALA A 54 15.90 -10.62 -12.18
N THR A 55 16.79 -9.65 -12.44
CA THR A 55 16.55 -8.23 -12.15
C THR A 55 15.38 -7.68 -12.97
N THR A 56 15.23 -8.09 -14.24
CA THR A 56 14.09 -7.71 -15.08
C THR A 56 12.77 -8.28 -14.55
N GLN A 57 12.76 -9.56 -14.18
CA GLN A 57 11.60 -10.20 -13.56
C GLN A 57 11.21 -9.50 -12.25
N TRP A 58 12.20 -9.14 -11.43
CA TRP A 58 11.97 -8.40 -10.20
C TRP A 58 11.35 -7.03 -10.43
N ARG A 59 11.80 -6.25 -11.43
CA ARG A 59 11.16 -4.96 -11.79
C ARG A 59 9.67 -5.15 -12.14
N GLY A 60 9.34 -6.25 -12.82
CA GLY A 60 7.94 -6.59 -13.12
C GLY A 60 7.11 -6.92 -11.87
N ALA A 61 7.71 -7.61 -10.89
CA ALA A 61 7.06 -7.88 -9.61
C ALA A 61 6.88 -6.59 -8.78
N GLN A 62 7.89 -5.72 -8.75
CA GLN A 62 7.84 -4.41 -8.09
C GLN A 62 6.68 -3.56 -8.61
N ALA A 63 6.50 -3.47 -9.93
CA ALA A 63 5.38 -2.73 -10.52
C ALA A 63 4.01 -3.28 -10.08
N GLN A 64 3.87 -4.60 -9.95
CA GLN A 64 2.64 -5.23 -9.46
C GLN A 64 2.38 -4.92 -7.98
N VAL A 65 3.43 -4.94 -7.15
CA VAL A 65 3.32 -4.56 -5.73
C VAL A 65 2.86 -3.12 -5.61
N GLU A 66 3.48 -2.18 -6.33
CA GLU A 66 3.08 -0.77 -6.30
C GLU A 66 1.63 -0.57 -6.72
N SER A 67 1.21 -1.21 -7.82
CA SER A 67 -0.18 -1.14 -8.29
C SER A 67 -1.18 -1.69 -7.27
N ALA A 68 -0.83 -2.75 -6.55
CA ALA A 68 -1.67 -3.31 -5.49
C ALA A 68 -1.78 -2.36 -4.30
N LEU A 69 -0.66 -1.76 -3.87
CA LEU A 69 -0.63 -0.78 -2.77
C LEU A 69 -1.41 0.49 -3.10
N ASP A 70 -1.35 0.98 -4.35
CA ASP A 70 -2.16 2.11 -4.80
C ASP A 70 -3.65 1.77 -4.78
N SER A 71 -4.02 0.58 -5.25
CA SER A 71 -5.42 0.12 -5.24
C SER A 71 -5.98 0.04 -3.82
N ILE A 72 -5.19 -0.49 -2.88
CA ILE A 72 -5.54 -0.54 -1.46
C ILE A 72 -5.70 0.88 -0.90
N SER A 73 -4.75 1.77 -1.19
CA SER A 73 -4.78 3.17 -0.70
C SER A 73 -6.02 3.92 -1.19
N GLN A 74 -6.40 3.72 -2.46
CA GLN A 74 -7.62 4.29 -3.04
C GLN A 74 -8.88 3.71 -2.37
N ALA A 75 -8.94 2.40 -2.17
CA ALA A 75 -10.08 1.75 -1.51
C ALA A 75 -10.27 2.25 -0.06
N LEU A 76 -9.18 2.40 0.69
CA LEU A 76 -9.22 2.93 2.05
C LEU A 76 -9.67 4.39 2.09
N THR A 77 -9.20 5.21 1.15
CA THR A 77 -9.62 6.63 1.05
C THR A 77 -11.12 6.72 0.75
N ALA A 78 -11.61 5.94 -0.21
CA ALA A 78 -13.03 5.89 -0.56
C ALA A 78 -13.90 5.41 0.61
N ALA A 79 -13.42 4.41 1.36
CA ALA A 79 -14.10 3.94 2.56
C ALA A 79 -14.19 5.06 3.62
N SER A 80 -13.07 5.73 3.93
CA SER A 80 -13.05 6.84 4.90
C SER A 80 -14.04 7.95 4.55
N THR A 81 -14.05 8.44 3.29
CA THR A 81 -15.00 9.48 2.85
C THR A 81 -16.46 9.01 2.98
N THR A 82 -16.75 7.77 2.60
CA THR A 82 -18.12 7.21 2.70
C THR A 82 -18.59 7.15 4.16
N TYR A 83 -17.70 6.80 5.08
CA TYR A 83 -18.02 6.75 6.51
C TYR A 83 -18.20 8.14 7.13
N GLU A 84 -17.36 9.11 6.77
CA GLU A 84 -17.51 10.50 7.21
C GLU A 84 -18.84 11.10 6.76
N ASP A 85 -19.22 10.89 5.49
CA ASP A 85 -20.51 11.32 4.95
C ASP A 85 -21.70 10.66 5.67
N ALA A 86 -21.60 9.36 5.96
CA ALA A 86 -22.64 8.63 6.67
C ALA A 86 -22.84 9.15 8.10
N GLU A 87 -21.76 9.44 8.82
CA GLU A 87 -21.81 9.98 10.18
C GLU A 87 -22.37 11.41 10.20
N ALA A 88 -21.98 12.25 9.23
CA ALA A 88 -22.51 13.61 9.09
C ALA A 88 -24.02 13.61 8.86
N ARG A 89 -24.52 12.70 8.01
CA ARG A 89 -25.96 12.51 7.77
C ARG A 89 -26.70 11.97 9.00
N ALA A 90 -26.12 11.01 9.71
CA ALA A 90 -26.71 10.50 10.95
C ALA A 90 -26.83 11.62 11.98
N THR A 91 -25.78 12.42 12.16
CA THR A 91 -25.76 13.56 13.09
C THR A 91 -26.84 14.58 12.74
N SER A 92 -27.03 14.92 11.47
CA SER A 92 -28.05 15.89 11.06
C SER A 92 -29.48 15.40 11.29
N LEU A 93 -29.74 14.09 11.17
CA LEU A 93 -31.04 13.49 11.44
C LEU A 93 -31.44 13.54 12.92
N PHE A 94 -30.47 13.55 13.84
CA PHE A 94 -30.70 13.67 15.29
C PHE A 94 -30.59 15.11 15.81
N ALA A 95 -30.18 16.06 14.98
CA ALA A 95 -30.06 17.47 15.32
C ALA A 95 -31.32 18.31 14.98
N GLY A 96 -32.33 17.68 14.35
CA GLY A 96 -33.67 18.24 14.11
C GLY A 96 -34.74 17.49 14.88
#